data_AF-A0A2H0S1H7-F1
#
_entry.id   AF-A0A2H0S1H7-F1
#
_cell.length_a   1.000
_cell.length_b   1.000
_cell.length_c   1.000
_cell.angle_alpha   90.00
_cell.angle_beta   90.00
_cell.angle_gamma   90.00
#
_symmetry.space_group_name_H-M   'P 1'
#
loop_
_entity.id
_entity.type
_entity.pdbx_description
1 polymer ?
#
loop_
_entity_poly.entity_id
_entity_poly.type
_entity_poly.pdbx_seq_one_letter_code
_entity_poly.pdbx_strand_id
1 'polypeptide(L)'
;MEALFHPVDVGEKSSYETQVLELQAQAAKQAATVGQFRTTFHRLAEEAIRDEGDAESLREAVHGQETLIDDATDGVEHLGVESMPLGQLGEARIGGEGRLSQEMLGEITDAADAKQANHAGHHEQAHMESVQLSGDLVLDGQQETRFTLFEAFAELKGNEGVGEGEGYFRHGQPEDYNHAQKVGMRLRSLTGNEFDRTLTDHGDVGQLQEILDEKGHGRTQQMAA
;
A
#
# COMPACT_ATOMS: atom_id res chain seq x y z
N MET A 1 -2.93 -38.53 -37.48
CA MET A 1 -3.08 -38.04 -36.10
C MET A 1 -2.75 -36.56 -36.13
N GLU A 2 -3.73 -35.74 -36.51
CA GLU A 2 -3.62 -34.28 -36.42
C GLU A 2 -4.22 -33.87 -35.08
N ALA A 3 -3.43 -33.22 -34.25
CA ALA A 3 -3.87 -32.64 -33.00
C ALA A 3 -4.71 -31.39 -33.32
N LEU A 4 -5.98 -31.43 -32.97
CA LEU A 4 -6.86 -30.26 -32.91
C LEU A 4 -6.35 -29.34 -31.80
N PHE A 5 -5.64 -28.28 -32.17
CA PHE A 5 -5.44 -27.12 -31.30
C PHE A 5 -6.74 -26.32 -31.30
N HIS A 6 -7.47 -26.39 -30.19
CA HIS A 6 -8.48 -25.40 -29.88
C HIS A 6 -7.74 -24.14 -29.37
N PRO A 7 -7.87 -22.98 -30.02
CA PRO A 7 -7.42 -21.74 -29.43
C PRO A 7 -8.21 -21.52 -28.13
N VAL A 8 -7.49 -21.31 -27.04
CA VAL A 8 -8.06 -20.83 -25.78
C VAL A 8 -8.54 -19.41 -26.06
N ASP A 9 -9.85 -19.21 -25.92
CA ASP A 9 -10.49 -17.91 -25.99
C ASP A 9 -9.96 -17.05 -24.84
N VAL A 10 -9.06 -16.12 -25.15
CA VAL A 10 -8.60 -15.11 -24.19
C VAL A 10 -9.68 -14.03 -24.24
N GLY A 11 -10.72 -14.23 -23.41
CA GLY A 11 -12.01 -13.55 -23.52
C GLY A 11 -11.89 -12.05 -23.78
N GLU A 12 -12.47 -11.63 -24.90
CA GLU A 12 -12.65 -10.23 -25.24
C GLU A 12 -13.49 -9.58 -24.13
N LYS A 13 -12.94 -8.59 -23.42
CA LYS A 13 -13.69 -7.84 -22.39
C LYS A 13 -14.96 -7.28 -23.04
N SER A 14 -16.08 -7.36 -22.33
CA SER A 14 -17.33 -6.81 -22.87
C SER A 14 -17.20 -5.30 -23.11
N SER A 15 -17.99 -4.74 -24.01
CA SER A 15 -17.99 -3.29 -24.27
C SER A 15 -18.24 -2.47 -22.99
N TYR A 16 -19.04 -3.01 -22.06
CA TYR A 16 -19.35 -2.35 -20.78
C TYR A 16 -18.19 -2.41 -19.79
N GLU A 17 -17.46 -3.53 -19.71
CA GLU A 17 -16.24 -3.60 -18.90
C GLU A 17 -15.20 -2.58 -19.37
N THR A 18 -15.05 -2.43 -20.69
CA THR A 18 -14.16 -1.42 -21.26
C THR A 18 -14.61 0.00 -20.89
N GLN A 19 -15.91 0.30 -21.02
CA GLN A 19 -16.48 1.59 -20.64
C GLN A 19 -16.24 1.91 -19.17
N VAL A 20 -16.46 0.96 -18.26
CA VAL A 20 -16.26 1.16 -16.82
C VAL A 20 -14.79 1.47 -16.48
N LEU A 21 -13.84 0.78 -17.13
CA LEU A 21 -12.41 1.07 -16.98
C LEU A 21 -12.03 2.46 -17.52
N GLU A 22 -12.68 2.93 -18.58
CA GLU A 22 -12.49 4.30 -19.08
C GLU A 22 -12.99 5.35 -18.06
N LEU A 23 -14.13 5.11 -17.41
CA LEU A 23 -14.66 6.00 -16.35
C LEU A 23 -13.71 6.04 -15.15
N GLN A 24 -13.14 4.90 -14.75
CA GLN A 24 -12.13 4.82 -13.70
C GLN A 24 -10.86 5.59 -14.06
N ALA A 25 -10.29 5.36 -15.23
CA ALA A 25 -9.11 6.09 -15.68
C ALA A 25 -9.39 7.61 -15.78
N GLN A 26 -10.60 7.99 -16.17
CA GLN A 26 -11.04 9.38 -16.17
C GLN A 26 -11.18 9.94 -14.75
N ALA A 27 -11.72 9.18 -13.80
CA ALA A 27 -11.83 9.57 -12.40
C ALA A 27 -10.45 9.80 -11.78
N ALA A 28 -9.50 8.89 -12.02
CA ALA A 28 -8.13 9.00 -11.51
C ALA A 28 -7.46 10.30 -12.01
N LYS A 29 -7.61 10.61 -13.30
CA LYS A 29 -7.06 11.84 -13.92
C LYS A 29 -7.67 13.14 -13.38
N GLN A 30 -8.88 13.10 -12.83
CA GLN A 30 -9.56 14.29 -12.30
C GLN A 30 -9.34 14.50 -10.80
N ALA A 31 -8.94 13.45 -10.10
CA ALA A 31 -8.85 13.46 -8.65
C ALA A 31 -7.57 14.15 -8.17
N ALA A 32 -7.70 15.03 -7.17
CA ALA A 32 -6.54 15.52 -6.43
C ALA A 32 -6.20 14.62 -5.23
N THR A 33 -7.17 13.84 -4.74
CA THR A 33 -7.00 12.91 -3.62
C THR A 33 -7.67 11.57 -3.89
N VAL A 34 -7.29 10.54 -3.14
CA VAL A 34 -7.86 9.18 -3.26
C VAL A 34 -9.37 9.18 -2.98
N GLY A 35 -9.84 9.93 -2.00
CA GLY A 35 -11.27 10.10 -1.74
C GLY A 35 -12.02 10.82 -2.88
N GLN A 36 -11.36 11.77 -3.54
CA GLN A 36 -11.92 12.40 -4.74
C GLN A 36 -11.98 11.43 -5.92
N PHE A 37 -11.00 10.53 -6.06
CA PHE A 37 -11.02 9.46 -7.07
C PHE A 37 -12.25 8.57 -6.88
N ARG A 38 -12.45 8.01 -5.67
CA ARG A 38 -13.62 7.19 -5.32
C ARG A 38 -14.92 7.90 -5.65
N THR A 39 -15.11 9.10 -5.09
CA THR A 39 -16.35 9.88 -5.29
C THR A 39 -16.59 10.29 -6.75
N THR A 40 -15.53 10.60 -7.51
CA THR A 40 -15.64 10.94 -8.93
C THR A 40 -16.02 9.72 -9.77
N PHE A 41 -15.47 8.54 -9.46
CA PHE A 41 -15.84 7.30 -10.13
C PHE A 41 -17.33 6.99 -9.96
N HIS A 42 -17.84 6.94 -8.72
CA HIS A 42 -19.27 6.66 -8.49
C HIS A 42 -20.18 7.63 -9.25
N ARG A 43 -19.84 8.93 -9.22
CA ARG A 43 -20.60 9.95 -9.96
C ARG A 43 -20.62 9.67 -11.47
N LEU A 44 -19.46 9.38 -12.06
CA LEU A 44 -19.35 9.08 -13.49
C LEU A 44 -20.10 7.79 -13.86
N ALA A 45 -20.02 6.77 -13.01
CA ALA A 45 -20.72 5.50 -13.21
C ALA A 45 -22.25 5.66 -13.11
N GLU A 46 -22.75 6.43 -12.15
CA GLU A 46 -24.18 6.75 -12.03
C GLU A 46 -24.71 7.55 -13.23
N GLU A 47 -23.90 8.46 -13.77
CA GLU A 47 -24.22 9.22 -14.99
C GLU A 47 -24.30 8.28 -16.20
N ALA A 48 -23.32 7.40 -16.41
CA ALA A 48 -23.32 6.44 -17.51
C ALA A 48 -24.54 5.50 -17.45
N ILE A 49 -24.87 4.95 -16.28
CA ILE A 49 -26.05 4.08 -16.08
C ILE A 49 -27.36 4.80 -16.41
N ARG A 50 -27.44 6.12 -16.19
CA ARG A 50 -28.64 6.90 -16.45
C ARG A 50 -28.84 7.15 -17.95
N ASP A 51 -27.75 7.34 -18.67
CA ASP A 51 -27.74 7.65 -20.10
C ASP A 51 -27.92 6.39 -20.96
N GLU A 52 -27.43 5.23 -20.50
CA GLU A 52 -27.57 3.93 -21.15
C GLU A 52 -28.95 3.30 -20.80
N GLY A 53 -29.92 3.37 -21.72
CA GLY A 53 -31.29 2.88 -21.50
C GLY A 53 -31.44 1.35 -21.32
N ASP A 54 -30.41 0.54 -21.64
CA ASP A 54 -30.32 -0.91 -21.39
C ASP A 54 -29.21 -1.19 -20.36
N ALA A 55 -29.56 -0.96 -19.10
CA ALA A 55 -28.60 -0.71 -18.03
C ALA A 55 -28.18 -1.95 -17.22
N GLU A 56 -28.70 -3.15 -17.48
CA GLU A 56 -28.47 -4.27 -16.54
C GLU A 56 -27.02 -4.75 -16.54
N SER A 57 -26.44 -5.03 -17.72
CA SER A 57 -25.03 -5.45 -17.83
C SER A 57 -24.05 -4.34 -17.44
N LEU A 58 -24.37 -3.07 -17.75
CA LEU A 58 -23.56 -1.94 -17.30
C LEU A 58 -23.62 -1.77 -15.77
N ARG A 59 -24.79 -1.94 -15.15
CA ARG A 59 -24.93 -1.90 -13.69
C ARG A 59 -24.13 -3.02 -13.01
N GLU A 60 -24.14 -4.22 -13.57
CA GLU A 60 -23.35 -5.34 -13.04
C GLU A 60 -21.85 -5.04 -13.13
N ALA A 61 -21.37 -4.57 -14.28
CA ALA A 61 -19.97 -4.17 -14.48
C ALA A 61 -19.56 -3.02 -13.54
N VAL A 62 -20.40 -1.99 -13.41
CA VAL A 62 -20.19 -0.89 -12.46
C VAL A 62 -20.11 -1.40 -11.04
N HIS A 63 -21.06 -2.23 -10.60
CA HIS A 63 -21.10 -2.73 -9.22
C HIS A 63 -19.84 -3.52 -8.84
N GLY A 64 -19.36 -4.37 -9.76
CA GLY A 64 -18.10 -5.09 -9.59
C GLY A 64 -16.92 -4.13 -9.42
N GLN A 65 -16.83 -3.10 -10.26
CA GLN A 65 -15.74 -2.12 -10.21
C GLN A 65 -15.83 -1.17 -9.00
N GLU A 66 -17.04 -0.78 -8.58
CA GLU A 66 -17.26 0.01 -7.37
C GLU A 66 -16.69 -0.71 -6.15
N THR A 67 -16.93 -2.02 -6.05
CA THR A 67 -16.39 -2.83 -4.95
C THR A 67 -14.86 -2.81 -4.95
N LEU A 68 -14.23 -2.97 -6.12
CA LEU A 68 -12.76 -2.91 -6.23
C LEU A 68 -12.21 -1.54 -5.85
N ILE A 69 -12.89 -0.45 -6.23
CA ILE A 69 -12.45 0.91 -5.91
C ILE A 69 -12.66 1.23 -4.43
N ASP A 70 -13.77 0.79 -3.84
CA ASP A 70 -14.02 0.92 -2.41
C ASP A 70 -12.92 0.19 -1.61
N ASP A 71 -12.65 -1.08 -1.94
CA ASP A 71 -11.60 -1.88 -1.31
C ASP A 71 -10.21 -1.26 -1.50
N ALA A 72 -9.92 -0.70 -2.68
CA ALA A 72 -8.64 -0.08 -2.99
C ALA A 72 -8.39 1.23 -2.21
N THR A 73 -9.43 1.91 -1.78
CA THR A 73 -9.35 3.29 -1.26
C THR A 73 -9.77 3.44 0.19
N ASP A 74 -10.23 2.36 0.82
CA ASP A 74 -10.66 2.37 2.23
C ASP A 74 -9.55 2.84 3.17
N GLY A 75 -9.88 3.77 4.07
CA GLY A 75 -8.97 4.28 5.10
C GLY A 75 -7.87 5.23 4.63
N VAL A 76 -7.71 5.48 3.33
CA VAL A 76 -6.59 6.24 2.74
C VAL A 76 -7.04 7.46 1.92
N GLU A 77 -8.26 7.94 2.15
CA GLU A 77 -8.93 8.92 1.27
C GLU A 77 -8.26 10.30 1.18
N HIS A 78 -7.40 10.63 2.14
CA HIS A 78 -6.75 11.93 2.26
C HIS A 78 -5.45 12.04 1.44
N LEU A 79 -4.88 10.90 0.99
CA LEU A 79 -3.65 10.90 0.19
C LEU A 79 -3.87 11.60 -1.15
N GLY A 80 -2.84 12.28 -1.63
CA GLY A 80 -2.84 12.89 -2.96
C GLY A 80 -2.87 11.84 -4.07
N VAL A 81 -3.30 12.25 -5.26
CA VAL A 81 -3.22 11.43 -6.49
C VAL A 81 -2.38 12.19 -7.51
N GLU A 82 -1.31 11.58 -7.99
CA GLU A 82 -0.39 12.21 -8.95
C GLU A 82 0.13 11.21 -9.98
N SER A 83 0.50 11.71 -11.16
CA SER A 83 1.21 10.90 -12.16
C SER A 83 2.63 10.61 -11.68
N MET A 84 3.04 9.34 -11.75
CA MET A 84 4.31 8.87 -11.21
C MET A 84 5.14 8.12 -12.27
N PRO A 85 6.46 7.94 -12.05
CA PRO A 85 7.27 7.03 -12.83
C PRO A 85 6.66 5.62 -12.92
N LEU A 86 6.84 4.96 -14.07
CA LEU A 86 6.30 3.62 -14.30
C LEU A 86 6.77 2.65 -13.20
N GLY A 87 5.82 1.96 -12.59
CA GLY A 87 6.06 0.97 -11.52
C GLY A 87 6.17 1.56 -10.11
N GLN A 88 6.14 2.88 -9.96
CA GLN A 88 6.04 3.52 -8.64
C GLN A 88 4.57 3.61 -8.22
N LEU A 89 4.24 3.03 -7.06
CA LEU A 89 2.86 2.93 -6.56
C LEU A 89 2.45 4.15 -5.72
N GLY A 90 3.41 4.74 -5.02
CA GLY A 90 3.21 5.87 -4.13
C GLY A 90 4.53 6.55 -3.77
N GLU A 91 4.41 7.66 -3.05
CA GLU A 91 5.50 8.24 -2.28
C GLU A 91 4.98 9.17 -1.19
N ALA A 92 5.70 9.22 -0.08
CA ALA A 92 5.41 10.09 1.03
C ALA A 92 6.68 10.69 1.64
N ARG A 93 6.50 11.84 2.27
CA ARG A 93 7.52 12.44 3.12
C ARG A 93 7.24 12.10 4.58
N ILE A 94 8.29 11.73 5.31
CA ILE A 94 8.24 11.56 6.77
C ILE A 94 7.67 12.81 7.45
N GLY A 95 6.54 12.66 8.15
CA GLY A 95 5.87 13.74 8.86
C GLY A 95 5.20 14.77 7.95
N GLY A 96 4.96 14.41 6.68
CA GLY A 96 4.53 15.33 5.63
C GLY A 96 3.34 14.83 4.83
N GLU A 97 3.33 15.14 3.54
CA GLU A 97 2.30 14.73 2.60
C GLU A 97 2.70 13.43 1.89
N GLY A 98 1.70 12.67 1.47
CA GLY A 98 1.83 11.43 0.73
C GLY A 98 0.84 11.35 -0.42
N ARG A 99 1.18 10.55 -1.42
CA ARG A 99 0.45 10.45 -2.68
C ARG A 99 0.54 9.04 -3.25
N LEU A 100 -0.48 8.66 -4.00
CA LEU A 100 -0.55 7.42 -4.77
C LEU A 100 -0.51 7.70 -6.28
N SER A 101 -0.03 6.71 -7.03
CA SER A 101 0.02 6.76 -8.49
C SER A 101 -1.39 6.82 -9.08
N GLN A 102 -1.60 7.84 -9.91
CA GLN A 102 -2.79 7.99 -10.73
C GLN A 102 -2.96 6.81 -11.69
N GLU A 103 -1.86 6.33 -12.29
CA GLU A 103 -1.85 5.19 -13.20
C GLU A 103 -2.29 3.92 -12.48
N MET A 104 -1.74 3.63 -11.29
CA MET A 104 -2.15 2.49 -10.47
C MET A 104 -3.66 2.50 -10.18
N LEU A 105 -4.20 3.63 -9.71
CA LEU A 105 -5.63 3.76 -9.42
C LEU A 105 -6.49 3.64 -10.69
N GLY A 106 -6.01 4.16 -11.82
CA GLY A 106 -6.68 4.09 -13.11
C GLY A 106 -6.69 2.70 -13.76
N GLU A 107 -5.85 1.78 -13.28
CA GLU A 107 -5.61 0.47 -13.88
C GLU A 107 -6.04 -0.72 -13.00
N ILE A 108 -6.70 -0.48 -11.87
CA ILE A 108 -7.26 -1.53 -11.00
C ILE A 108 -8.29 -2.36 -11.78
N THR A 109 -8.00 -3.65 -11.97
CA THR A 109 -8.89 -4.57 -12.69
C THR A 109 -9.36 -5.76 -11.88
N ASP A 110 -8.69 -6.08 -10.77
CA ASP A 110 -9.05 -7.19 -9.91
C ASP A 110 -8.78 -6.90 -8.42
N ALA A 111 -9.10 -7.89 -7.57
CA ALA A 111 -8.94 -7.78 -6.13
C ALA A 111 -7.46 -7.71 -5.68
N ALA A 112 -6.53 -8.26 -6.48
CA ALA A 112 -5.10 -8.17 -6.17
C ALA A 112 -4.60 -6.74 -6.43
N ASP A 113 -5.02 -6.12 -7.54
CA ASP A 113 -4.73 -4.71 -7.83
C ASP A 113 -5.31 -3.79 -6.74
N ALA A 114 -6.58 -4.01 -6.37
CA ALA A 114 -7.25 -3.23 -5.33
C ALA A 114 -6.51 -3.32 -3.99
N LYS A 115 -6.17 -4.54 -3.57
CA LYS A 115 -5.39 -4.77 -2.36
C LYS A 115 -4.01 -4.13 -2.42
N GLN A 116 -3.33 -4.19 -3.56
CA GLN A 116 -2.02 -3.57 -3.73
C GLN A 116 -2.10 -2.04 -3.63
N ALA A 117 -3.13 -1.42 -4.20
CA ALA A 117 -3.38 0.01 -4.08
C ALA A 117 -3.68 0.41 -2.63
N ASN A 118 -4.51 -0.36 -1.92
CA ASN A 118 -4.84 -0.10 -0.53
C ASN A 118 -3.62 -0.27 0.40
N HIS A 119 -2.83 -1.34 0.20
CA HIS A 119 -1.57 -1.54 0.91
C HIS A 119 -0.62 -0.36 0.68
N ALA A 120 -0.44 0.07 -0.57
CA ALA A 120 0.39 1.22 -0.89
C ALA A 120 -0.12 2.48 -0.16
N GLY A 121 -1.44 2.70 -0.13
CA GLY A 121 -2.05 3.79 0.63
C GLY A 121 -1.67 3.79 2.11
N HIS A 122 -1.87 2.67 2.79
CA HIS A 122 -1.55 2.57 4.22
C HIS A 122 -0.04 2.66 4.49
N HIS A 123 0.79 2.16 3.57
CA HIS A 123 2.24 2.30 3.62
C HIS A 123 2.65 3.78 3.55
N GLU A 124 2.16 4.53 2.55
CA GLU A 124 2.48 5.95 2.41
C GLU A 124 1.93 6.80 3.58
N GLN A 125 0.73 6.47 4.08
CA GLN A 125 0.18 7.10 5.26
C GLN A 125 1.08 6.88 6.50
N ALA A 126 1.61 5.67 6.69
CA ALA A 126 2.51 5.38 7.80
C ALA A 126 3.81 6.20 7.74
N HIS A 127 4.33 6.48 6.54
CA HIS A 127 5.42 7.44 6.38
C HIS A 127 5.00 8.86 6.80
N MET A 128 3.81 9.32 6.40
CA MET A 128 3.29 10.63 6.82
C MET A 128 3.12 10.76 8.34
N GLU A 129 2.69 9.68 8.99
CA GLU A 129 2.55 9.61 10.45
C GLU A 129 3.89 9.54 11.19
N SER A 130 4.97 9.21 10.47
CA SER A 130 6.28 9.03 11.08
C SER A 130 6.96 10.36 11.42
N VAL A 131 7.75 10.37 12.49
CA VAL A 131 8.56 11.51 12.94
C VAL A 131 10.04 11.31 12.61
N GLN A 132 10.83 12.39 12.67
CA GLN A 132 12.27 12.31 12.43
C GLN A 132 12.97 11.53 13.54
N LEU A 133 13.78 10.55 13.14
CA LEU A 133 14.51 9.70 14.08
C LEU A 133 15.87 10.30 14.48
N SER A 134 16.18 10.19 15.77
CA SER A 134 17.46 10.55 16.36
C SER A 134 18.11 9.34 17.04
N GLY A 135 19.44 9.25 16.95
CA GLY A 135 20.19 8.09 17.42
C GLY A 135 20.39 7.00 16.36
N ASP A 136 21.08 5.94 16.77
CA ASP A 136 21.40 4.76 15.97
C ASP A 136 20.86 3.50 16.65
N LEU A 137 20.23 2.62 15.85
CA LEU A 137 19.75 1.33 16.32
C LEU A 137 20.70 0.22 15.92
N VAL A 138 21.03 -0.65 16.87
CA VAL A 138 21.70 -1.92 16.66
C VAL A 138 20.77 -3.04 17.09
N LEU A 139 20.48 -3.95 16.17
CA LEU A 139 19.65 -5.13 16.37
C LEU A 139 20.47 -6.38 16.00
N ASP A 140 20.56 -7.34 16.91
CA ASP A 140 21.30 -8.59 16.74
C ASP A 140 22.73 -8.36 16.22
N GLY A 141 23.38 -7.31 16.74
CA GLY A 141 24.75 -6.91 16.39
C GLY A 141 24.91 -6.17 15.06
N GLN A 142 23.83 -5.96 14.30
CA GLN A 142 23.80 -5.23 13.05
C GLN A 142 23.22 -3.82 13.26
N GLN A 143 23.86 -2.81 12.66
CA GLN A 143 23.34 -1.45 12.70
C GLN A 143 22.27 -1.28 11.63
N GLU A 144 21.06 -0.89 12.05
CA GLU A 144 19.95 -0.61 11.15
C GLU A 144 19.91 0.85 10.75
N THR A 145 19.51 1.10 9.50
CA THR A 145 19.42 2.45 8.96
C THR A 145 18.06 3.06 9.25
N ARG A 146 17.95 4.40 9.22
CA ARG A 146 16.64 5.07 9.32
C ARG A 146 15.69 4.64 8.21
N PHE A 147 16.21 4.44 7.00
CA PHE A 147 15.44 3.90 5.88
C PHE A 147 14.81 2.56 6.28
N THR A 148 15.62 1.61 6.78
CA THR A 148 15.13 0.31 7.28
C THR A 148 13.99 0.50 8.28
N LEU A 149 14.12 1.42 9.25
CA LEU A 149 13.10 1.60 10.30
C LEU A 149 11.79 2.19 9.77
N PHE A 150 11.86 3.17 8.87
CA PHE A 150 10.67 3.75 8.25
C PHE A 150 9.95 2.75 7.35
N GLU A 151 10.68 2.04 6.48
CA GLU A 151 10.10 1.00 5.61
C GLU A 151 9.55 -0.17 6.43
N ALA A 152 10.22 -0.54 7.52
CA ALA A 152 9.75 -1.57 8.44
C ALA A 152 8.38 -1.22 9.03
N PHE A 153 8.21 0.02 9.50
CA PHE A 153 6.95 0.49 10.02
C PHE A 153 5.88 0.60 8.92
N ALA A 154 6.23 1.17 7.77
CA ALA A 154 5.31 1.38 6.67
C ALA A 154 4.80 0.08 6.04
N GLU A 155 5.66 -0.92 5.79
CA GLU A 155 5.23 -2.24 5.30
C GLU A 155 4.32 -2.96 6.31
N LEU A 156 4.61 -2.87 7.62
CA LEU A 156 3.73 -3.46 8.63
C LEU A 156 2.36 -2.78 8.69
N LYS A 157 2.30 -1.45 8.55
CA LYS A 157 1.04 -0.71 8.46
C LYS A 157 0.30 -0.97 7.16
N GLY A 158 1.01 -1.11 6.05
CA GLY A 158 0.48 -1.57 4.77
C GLY A 158 -0.24 -2.92 4.92
N ASN A 159 0.40 -3.88 5.57
CA ASN A 159 -0.17 -5.20 5.85
C ASN A 159 -1.41 -5.13 6.76
N GLU A 160 -1.31 -4.40 7.88
CA GLU A 160 -2.43 -4.20 8.81
C GLU A 160 -3.65 -3.59 8.11
N GLY A 161 -3.42 -2.59 7.26
CA GLY A 161 -4.46 -1.89 6.51
C GLY A 161 -5.26 -2.82 5.60
N VAL A 162 -4.59 -3.76 4.93
CA VAL A 162 -5.25 -4.75 4.06
C VAL A 162 -5.69 -6.03 4.80
N GLY A 163 -5.70 -6.01 6.13
CA GLY A 163 -6.12 -7.14 6.95
C GLY A 163 -5.17 -8.35 6.94
N GLU A 164 -3.93 -8.14 6.51
CA GLU A 164 -2.88 -9.16 6.50
C GLU A 164 -2.06 -9.17 7.78
N GLY A 165 -1.44 -10.32 8.07
CA GLY A 165 -0.54 -10.45 9.20
C GLY A 165 0.83 -9.80 8.94
N GLU A 166 1.58 -9.53 10.03
CA GLU A 166 2.92 -8.93 9.94
C GLU A 166 3.91 -9.74 9.07
N GLY A 167 3.68 -11.04 8.88
CA GLY A 167 4.49 -11.93 8.06
C GLY A 167 4.06 -12.06 6.60
N TYR A 168 3.10 -11.26 6.13
CA TYR A 168 2.71 -11.23 4.73
C TYR A 168 3.76 -10.47 3.90
N PHE A 169 4.40 -11.15 2.94
CA PHE A 169 5.34 -10.54 2.01
C PHE A 169 4.73 -10.53 0.62
N ARG A 170 4.67 -9.37 -0.02
CA ARG A 170 4.06 -9.21 -1.34
C ARG A 170 4.86 -9.95 -2.40
N HIS A 171 4.18 -10.49 -3.41
CA HIS A 171 4.87 -11.11 -4.53
C HIS A 171 5.71 -10.07 -5.26
N GLY A 172 7.00 -10.37 -5.47
CA GLY A 172 7.93 -9.43 -6.12
C GLY A 172 8.40 -8.27 -5.24
N GLN A 173 8.12 -8.28 -3.93
CA GLN A 173 8.63 -7.27 -2.99
C GLN A 173 10.17 -7.23 -3.05
N PRO A 174 10.78 -6.03 -3.20
CA PRO A 174 12.24 -5.90 -3.26
C PRO A 174 12.92 -6.43 -1.99
N GLU A 175 14.15 -6.93 -2.10
CA GLU A 175 14.87 -7.54 -0.98
C GLU A 175 15.05 -6.59 0.22
N ASP A 176 15.32 -5.30 -0.03
CA ASP A 176 15.50 -4.31 1.03
C ASP A 176 14.20 -4.09 1.84
N TYR A 177 13.04 -4.17 1.18
CA TYR A 177 11.73 -4.08 1.83
C TYR A 177 11.43 -5.36 2.62
N ASN A 178 11.80 -6.53 2.09
CA ASN A 178 11.69 -7.79 2.83
C ASN A 178 12.57 -7.79 4.08
N HIS A 179 13.79 -7.22 4.00
CA HIS A 179 14.67 -7.04 5.15
C HIS A 179 14.03 -6.09 6.17
N ALA A 180 13.58 -4.92 5.72
CA ALA A 180 12.95 -3.93 6.59
C ALA A 180 11.75 -4.50 7.34
N GLN A 181 10.83 -5.19 6.64
CA GLN A 181 9.68 -5.80 7.29
C GLN A 181 10.08 -6.87 8.33
N LYS A 182 11.08 -7.71 8.05
CA LYS A 182 11.61 -8.68 9.04
C LYS A 182 12.19 -7.99 10.26
N VAL A 183 12.91 -6.88 10.07
CA VAL A 183 13.41 -6.04 11.16
C VAL A 183 12.23 -5.48 11.96
N GLY A 184 11.19 -4.94 11.31
CA GLY A 184 9.98 -4.44 11.98
C GLY A 184 9.28 -5.49 12.83
N MET A 185 9.04 -6.68 12.27
CA MET A 185 8.45 -7.82 12.99
C MET A 185 9.28 -8.16 14.23
N ARG A 186 10.61 -8.18 14.08
CA ARG A 186 11.54 -8.46 15.16
C ARG A 186 11.47 -7.39 16.25
N LEU A 187 11.46 -6.11 15.85
CA LEU A 187 11.38 -4.98 16.77
C LEU A 187 10.06 -4.96 17.53
N ARG A 188 8.92 -5.21 16.88
CA ARG A 188 7.62 -5.34 17.57
C ARG A 188 7.57 -6.52 18.53
N SER A 189 8.09 -7.68 18.12
CA SER A 189 8.17 -8.85 19.00
C SER A 189 9.03 -8.58 20.24
N LEU A 190 10.13 -7.84 20.08
CA LEU A 190 11.06 -7.54 21.17
C LEU A 190 10.66 -6.33 22.00
N THR A 191 9.97 -5.33 21.46
CA THR A 191 9.75 -4.04 22.15
C THR A 191 8.27 -3.69 22.32
N GLY A 192 7.38 -4.49 21.74
CA GLY A 192 5.95 -4.21 21.72
C GLY A 192 5.66 -2.92 20.96
N ASN A 193 4.76 -2.12 21.52
CA ASN A 193 4.32 -0.86 20.92
C ASN A 193 5.40 0.23 20.93
N GLU A 194 6.53 0.02 21.61
CA GLU A 194 7.59 1.03 21.69
C GLU A 194 8.23 1.30 20.33
N PHE A 195 8.31 0.29 19.45
CA PHE A 195 8.73 0.49 18.07
C PHE A 195 7.80 1.50 17.36
N ASP A 196 6.50 1.23 17.31
CA ASP A 196 5.52 2.12 16.68
C ASP A 196 5.55 3.54 17.29
N ARG A 197 5.68 3.67 18.63
CA ARG A 197 5.78 4.98 19.30
C ARG A 197 7.06 5.74 18.98
N THR A 198 8.19 5.04 18.87
CA THR A 198 9.45 5.65 18.43
C THR A 198 9.27 6.28 17.05
N LEU A 199 8.54 5.60 16.17
CA LEU A 199 8.35 6.04 14.79
C LEU A 199 7.29 7.16 14.68
N THR A 200 6.32 7.27 15.58
CA THR A 200 5.17 8.19 15.42
C THR A 200 5.05 9.32 16.46
N ASP A 201 5.69 9.19 17.62
CA ASP A 201 5.52 10.12 18.75
C ASP A 201 6.79 10.93 19.01
N HIS A 202 7.89 10.27 19.39
CA HIS A 202 9.07 10.95 19.94
C HIS A 202 10.34 10.89 19.08
N GLY A 203 10.50 9.91 18.17
CA GLY A 203 11.69 9.79 17.33
C GLY A 203 12.99 9.44 18.08
N ASP A 204 12.90 9.11 19.37
CA ASP A 204 14.06 8.75 20.20
C ASP A 204 14.35 7.24 20.08
N VAL A 205 15.33 6.91 19.23
CA VAL A 205 15.79 5.53 19.03
C VAL A 205 16.55 5.01 20.25
N GLY A 206 17.02 5.89 21.15
CA GLY A 206 17.75 5.51 22.36
C GLY A 206 16.90 4.64 23.28
N GLN A 207 15.64 4.99 23.49
CA GLN A 207 14.72 4.20 24.31
C GLN A 207 14.47 2.80 23.71
N LEU A 208 14.32 2.72 22.38
CA LEU A 208 14.21 1.44 21.67
C LEU A 208 15.49 0.60 21.84
N GLN A 209 16.66 1.24 21.75
CA GLN A 209 17.96 0.58 21.95
C GLN A 209 18.13 0.03 23.37
N GLU A 210 17.72 0.77 24.40
CA GLU A 210 17.82 0.33 25.80
C GLU A 210 17.04 -0.98 26.01
N ILE A 211 15.82 -1.08 25.47
CA ILE A 211 15.03 -2.31 25.54
C ILE A 211 15.72 -3.48 24.82
N LEU A 212 16.33 -3.23 23.66
CA LEU A 212 17.06 -4.26 22.92
C LEU A 212 18.32 -4.71 23.68
N ASP A 213 19.05 -3.78 24.29
CA ASP A 213 20.25 -4.05 25.09
C ASP A 213 19.90 -4.92 26.31
N GLU A 214 18.83 -4.58 27.03
CA GLU A 214 18.31 -5.37 28.17
C GLU A 214 17.89 -6.79 27.77
N LYS A 215 17.35 -6.94 26.55
CA LYS A 215 16.96 -8.25 26.00
C LYS A 215 18.11 -9.01 25.35
N GLY A 216 19.33 -8.46 25.35
CA GLY A 216 20.50 -9.11 24.74
C GLY A 216 20.47 -9.15 23.22
N HIS A 217 19.67 -8.28 22.59
CA HIS A 217 19.52 -8.14 21.15
C HIS A 217 20.09 -6.82 20.63
N GLY A 218 20.72 -6.02 21.47
CA GLY A 218 21.34 -4.76 21.09
C GLY A 218 22.86 -4.82 21.03
N ARG A 219 23.52 -3.73 21.44
CA ARG A 219 24.98 -3.58 21.43
C ARG A 219 25.70 -4.52 22.39
N THR A 220 24.98 -5.06 23.37
CA THR A 220 25.51 -6.02 24.36
C THR A 220 26.09 -7.28 23.74
N GLN A 221 25.67 -7.70 22.53
CA GLN A 221 26.33 -8.81 21.82
C GLN A 221 27.73 -8.46 21.29
N GLN A 222 28.01 -7.19 20.98
CA GLN A 222 29.33 -6.76 20.51
C GLN A 222 30.36 -6.64 21.65
N MET A 223 29.92 -6.57 22.92
CA MET A 223 30.81 -6.48 24.08
C MET A 223 31.13 -7.84 24.73
N ALA A 224 30.49 -8.92 24.28
CA ALA A 224 30.70 -10.28 24.78
C ALA A 224 31.59 -11.16 23.87
N ALA A 225 32.11 -10.59 22.78
CA ALA A 225 33.08 -11.20 21.85
C ALA A 225 34.45 -10.54 21.99
#